data_AF-A0A7G9NUG4-F1
#
_entry.id   AF-A0A7G9NUG4-F1
#
_cell.length_a   1.000
_cell.length_b   1.000
_cell.length_c   1.000
_cell.angle_alpha   90.00
_cell.angle_beta   90.00
_cell.angle_gamma   90.00
#
_symmetry.space_group_name_H-M   'P 1'
#
loop_
_entity.id
_entity.type
_entity.pdbx_description
1 polymer ?
#
loop_
_entity_poly.entity_id
_entity_poly.type
_entity_poly.pdbx_seq_one_letter_code
_entity_poly.pdbx_strand_id
1 'polypeptide(L)'
;MVAIISLLTVLVLSLLVVRVATVALTLTGLSKQLARFQARSAFTGSGFTTTESEKVVHHPVRRRIIMLLMLLGNAGIVTAMSSLILSFVQTNESGEWTESLWFRMGLLVVGLTVLWIIAYSRWVDRHLSRLIQTALRRWTNLEIRDYAGLLHLAGDFAVTEMTVRAEDWVTNRDLASLRLSEEGVLVLGIERADGSYDGAPRGDSTVHADDTLLLYGPRPTLAELDQRGAGAEGNWAHIRAIDRKSQFDEHTHSADQSNATSPLSKST
;
A
#
# COMPACT_ATOMS: atom_id res chain seq x y z
N MET A 1 12.70 -11.15 40.16
CA MET A 1 12.71 -9.74 39.70
C MET A 1 13.26 -9.59 38.29
N VAL A 2 14.49 -10.05 38.00
CA VAL A 2 15.09 -9.98 36.64
C VAL A 2 14.20 -10.64 35.58
N ALA A 3 13.62 -11.80 35.85
CA ALA A 3 12.71 -12.49 34.93
C ALA A 3 11.42 -11.68 34.63
N ILE A 4 10.83 -11.01 35.64
CA ILE A 4 9.65 -10.16 35.46
C ILE A 4 10.00 -8.91 34.66
N ILE A 5 11.13 -8.28 34.97
CA ILE A 5 11.61 -7.10 34.23
C ILE A 5 11.88 -7.49 32.77
N SER A 6 12.56 -8.61 32.53
CA SER A 6 12.78 -9.17 31.20
C SER A 6 11.47 -9.40 30.45
N LEU A 7 10.48 -10.03 31.09
CA LEU A 7 9.14 -10.22 30.51
C LEU A 7 8.50 -8.88 30.09
N LEU A 8 8.46 -7.91 31.01
CA LEU A 8 7.89 -6.58 30.74
C LEU A 8 8.65 -5.87 29.61
N THR A 9 9.98 -5.96 29.58
CA THR A 9 10.81 -5.40 28.52
C THR A 9 10.51 -6.04 27.16
N VAL A 10 10.39 -7.37 27.10
CA VAL A 10 10.01 -8.08 25.87
C VAL A 10 8.63 -7.65 25.39
N LEU A 11 7.66 -7.47 26.29
CA LEU A 11 6.32 -6.98 25.95
C LEU A 11 6.35 -5.53 25.43
N VAL A 12 7.13 -4.64 26.05
CA VAL A 12 7.33 -3.27 25.57
C VAL A 12 7.91 -3.27 24.15
N LEU A 13 8.98 -4.06 23.93
CA LEU A 13 9.64 -4.14 22.64
C LEU A 13 8.70 -4.71 21.57
N SER A 14 7.94 -5.76 21.92
CA SER A 14 6.92 -6.36 21.05
C SER A 14 5.88 -5.33 20.61
N LEU A 15 5.34 -4.55 21.55
CA LEU A 15 4.40 -3.48 21.24
C LEU A 15 5.01 -2.40 20.34
N LEU A 16 6.27 -2.03 20.58
CA LEU A 16 6.97 -1.02 19.80
C LEU A 16 7.20 -1.52 18.35
N VAL A 17 7.67 -2.75 18.19
CA VAL A 17 7.89 -3.40 16.87
C VAL A 17 6.61 -3.42 16.05
N VAL A 18 5.49 -3.86 16.64
CA VAL A 18 4.17 -3.88 15.95
C VAL A 18 3.76 -2.47 15.52
N ARG A 19 4.03 -1.46 16.35
CA ARG A 19 3.65 -0.07 16.08
C ARG A 19 4.51 0.55 14.97
N VAL A 20 5.81 0.29 14.99
CA VAL A 20 6.74 0.67 13.92
C VAL A 20 6.31 0.05 12.60
N ALA A 21 6.03 -1.25 12.58
CA ALA A 21 5.60 -1.93 11.38
C ALA A 21 4.23 -1.44 10.88
N THR A 22 3.30 -1.12 11.78
CA THR A 22 2.02 -0.49 11.42
C THR A 22 2.26 0.82 10.67
N VAL A 23 3.11 1.71 11.20
CA VAL A 23 3.44 2.98 10.55
C VAL A 23 4.16 2.75 9.22
N ALA A 24 5.12 1.84 9.16
CA ALA A 24 5.84 1.51 7.93
C ALA A 24 4.88 1.01 6.84
N LEU A 25 3.96 0.11 7.18
CA LEU A 25 2.94 -0.39 6.26
C LEU A 25 1.96 0.72 5.81
N THR A 26 1.61 1.66 6.67
CA THR A 26 0.80 2.82 6.24
C THR A 26 1.54 3.73 5.26
N LEU A 27 2.86 3.87 5.41
CA LEU A 27 3.68 4.65 4.48
C LEU A 27 3.79 4.00 3.09
N THR A 28 3.53 2.69 2.98
CA THR A 28 3.42 1.99 1.68
C THR A 28 2.04 2.11 1.02
N GLY A 29 1.12 2.91 1.58
CA GLY A 29 -0.21 3.17 1.00
C GLY A 29 -1.35 2.31 1.57
N LEU A 30 -1.11 1.48 2.59
CA LEU A 30 -2.20 0.77 3.27
C LEU A 30 -3.01 1.72 4.18
N SER A 31 -4.32 1.51 4.24
CA SER A 31 -5.16 2.21 5.22
C SER A 31 -4.68 1.92 6.65
N LYS A 32 -4.81 2.89 7.56
CA LYS A 32 -4.36 2.73 8.96
C LYS A 32 -4.98 1.52 9.65
N GLN A 33 -6.24 1.21 9.33
CA GLN A 33 -6.95 0.05 9.88
C GLN A 33 -6.35 -1.27 9.37
N LEU A 34 -6.13 -1.38 8.04
CA LEU A 34 -5.55 -2.57 7.43
C LEU A 34 -4.10 -2.79 7.87
N ALA A 35 -3.28 -1.74 7.89
CA ALA A 35 -1.89 -1.83 8.36
C ALA A 35 -1.80 -2.30 9.81
N ARG A 36 -2.67 -1.81 10.70
CA ARG A 36 -2.71 -2.21 12.12
C ARG A 36 -3.15 -3.65 12.29
N PHE A 37 -4.13 -4.09 11.50
CA PHE A 37 -4.58 -5.47 11.50
C PHE A 37 -3.44 -6.39 11.02
N GLN A 38 -2.87 -6.10 9.85
CA GLN A 38 -1.80 -6.90 9.24
C GLN A 38 -0.57 -7.00 10.15
N ALA A 39 -0.10 -5.88 10.72
CA ALA A 39 1.07 -5.89 11.59
C ALA A 39 0.86 -6.76 12.84
N ARG A 40 -0.34 -6.75 13.42
CA ARG A 40 -0.67 -7.56 14.60
C ARG A 40 -0.77 -9.03 14.26
N SER A 41 -1.51 -9.36 13.21
CA SER A 41 -1.72 -10.74 12.78
C SER A 41 -0.43 -11.42 12.35
N ALA A 42 0.45 -10.67 11.66
CA ALA A 42 1.78 -11.14 11.30
C ALA A 42 2.65 -11.36 12.54
N PHE A 43 2.62 -10.44 13.51
CA PHE A 43 3.38 -10.59 14.76
C PHE A 43 2.89 -11.75 15.62
N THR A 44 1.58 -12.02 15.66
CA THR A 44 1.04 -13.17 16.41
C THR A 44 1.14 -14.48 15.65
N GLY A 45 1.58 -14.46 14.38
CA GLY A 45 1.65 -15.65 13.54
C GLY A 45 0.29 -16.27 13.19
N SER A 46 -0.81 -15.55 13.42
CA SER A 46 -2.16 -16.10 13.22
C SER A 46 -2.49 -16.34 11.75
N GLY A 47 -1.79 -15.64 10.83
CA GLY A 47 -2.02 -15.70 9.39
C GLY A 47 -3.40 -15.15 9.00
N PHE A 48 -3.53 -14.58 7.79
CA PHE A 48 -4.82 -14.30 7.18
C PHE A 48 -4.70 -14.42 5.66
N THR A 49 -5.61 -15.18 5.06
CA THR A 49 -5.80 -15.25 3.61
C THR A 49 -6.98 -14.34 3.25
N THR A 50 -6.71 -13.12 2.82
CA THR A 50 -7.73 -12.20 2.29
C THR A 50 -7.25 -11.61 0.96
N THR A 51 -8.16 -11.24 0.06
CA THR A 51 -7.85 -10.51 -1.19
C THR A 51 -7.05 -9.22 -0.93
N GLU A 52 -7.25 -8.58 0.22
CA GLU A 52 -6.43 -7.45 0.67
C GLU A 52 -5.01 -7.85 1.12
N SER A 53 -4.81 -9.10 1.58
CA SER A 53 -3.48 -9.66 1.89
C SER A 53 -2.72 -10.07 0.62
N GLU A 54 -3.41 -10.38 -0.48
CA GLU A 54 -2.81 -10.67 -1.79
C GLU A 54 -2.10 -9.43 -2.35
N LYS A 55 -2.76 -8.26 -2.31
CA LYS A 55 -2.19 -6.95 -2.66
C LYS A 55 -0.92 -6.61 -1.88
N VAL A 56 -0.74 -7.15 -0.67
CA VAL A 56 0.41 -6.90 0.22
C VAL A 56 1.64 -7.71 -0.20
N VAL A 57 1.46 -8.91 -0.77
CA VAL A 57 2.56 -9.79 -1.19
C VAL A 57 3.23 -9.28 -2.47
N HIS A 58 2.47 -8.63 -3.36
CA HIS A 58 3.00 -8.06 -4.61
C HIS A 58 3.99 -6.89 -4.40
N HIS A 59 4.08 -6.31 -3.20
CA HIS A 59 5.03 -5.23 -2.92
C HIS A 59 6.22 -5.73 -2.08
N PRO A 60 7.47 -5.65 -2.60
CA PRO A 60 8.64 -6.26 -1.97
C PRO A 60 8.91 -5.76 -0.54
N VAL A 61 8.69 -4.46 -0.29
CA VAL A 61 8.87 -3.85 1.05
C VAL A 61 7.82 -4.36 2.05
N ARG A 62 6.53 -4.42 1.67
CA ARG A 62 5.46 -4.91 2.54
C ARG A 62 5.69 -6.37 2.92
N ARG A 63 6.05 -7.21 1.95
CA ARG A 63 6.42 -8.60 2.16
C ARG A 63 7.59 -8.74 3.16
N ARG A 64 8.65 -7.93 3.01
CA ARG A 64 9.81 -7.96 3.93
C ARG A 64 9.45 -7.56 5.36
N ILE A 65 8.62 -6.52 5.53
CA ILE A 65 8.13 -6.09 6.85
C ILE A 65 7.35 -7.22 7.54
N ILE A 66 6.46 -7.89 6.81
CA ILE A 66 5.64 -8.97 7.35
C ILE A 66 6.47 -10.20 7.71
N MET A 67 7.42 -10.60 6.86
CA MET A 67 8.31 -11.73 7.17
C MET A 67 9.15 -11.46 8.43
N LEU A 68 9.67 -10.24 8.59
CA LEU A 68 10.38 -9.85 9.82
C LEU A 68 9.45 -9.87 11.04
N LEU A 69 8.21 -9.36 10.91
CA LEU A 69 7.24 -9.40 12.00
C LEU A 69 6.93 -10.82 12.45
N MET A 70 6.74 -11.77 11.53
CA MET A 70 6.49 -13.17 11.85
C MET A 70 7.67 -13.80 12.60
N LEU A 71 8.90 -13.51 12.18
CA LEU A 71 10.11 -13.98 12.86
C LEU A 71 10.23 -13.38 14.28
N LEU A 72 10.12 -12.06 14.42
CA LEU A 72 10.22 -11.37 15.70
C LEU A 72 9.08 -11.75 16.64
N GLY A 73 7.90 -11.99 16.10
CA GLY A 73 6.72 -12.46 16.83
C GLY A 73 6.97 -13.77 17.55
N ASN A 74 7.40 -14.78 16.80
CA ASN A 74 7.73 -16.09 17.37
C ASN A 74 8.86 -16.01 18.40
N ALA A 75 9.94 -15.27 18.09
CA ALA A 75 11.04 -15.06 19.04
C ALA A 75 10.59 -14.35 20.32
N GLY A 76 9.73 -13.34 20.19
CA GLY A 76 9.16 -12.59 21.31
C GLY A 76 8.29 -13.46 22.22
N ILE A 77 7.41 -14.29 21.63
CA ILE A 77 6.56 -15.21 22.38
C ILE A 77 7.40 -16.22 23.17
N VAL A 78 8.41 -16.85 22.54
CA VAL A 78 9.31 -17.80 23.21
C VAL A 78 10.03 -17.12 24.37
N THR A 79 10.60 -15.93 24.15
CA THR A 79 11.33 -15.20 25.21
C THR A 79 10.43 -14.78 26.37
N ALA A 80 9.20 -14.35 26.07
CA ALA A 80 8.20 -14.00 27.07
C ALA A 80 7.80 -15.23 27.90
N MET A 81 7.53 -16.37 27.25
CA MET A 81 7.20 -17.62 27.93
C MET A 81 8.35 -18.12 28.80
N SER A 82 9.59 -18.11 28.31
CA SER A 82 10.76 -18.48 29.11
C SER A 82 10.93 -17.56 30.33
N SER A 83 10.73 -16.25 30.15
CA SER A 83 10.81 -15.28 31.26
C SER A 83 9.70 -15.50 32.29
N LEU A 84 8.48 -15.82 31.85
CA LEU A 84 7.35 -16.14 32.72
C LEU A 84 7.63 -17.42 33.53
N ILE A 85 8.03 -18.50 32.85
CA ILE A 85 8.36 -19.78 33.50
C ILE A 85 9.46 -19.59 34.53
N LEU A 86 10.55 -18.91 34.16
CA LEU A 86 11.67 -18.65 35.08
C LEU A 86 11.25 -17.80 36.29
N SER A 87 10.30 -16.88 36.10
CA SER A 87 9.82 -16.01 37.17
C SER A 87 9.05 -16.75 38.27
N PHE A 88 8.39 -17.86 37.93
CA PHE A 88 7.44 -18.58 38.81
C PHE A 88 7.84 -20.03 39.13
N VAL A 89 8.68 -20.69 38.32
CA VAL A 89 9.09 -22.10 38.56
C VAL A 89 10.33 -22.20 39.43
N GLN A 90 11.31 -21.27 39.30
CA GLN A 90 12.53 -21.27 40.13
C GLN A 90 12.29 -20.91 41.61
N THR A 91 11.10 -20.46 41.98
CA THR A 91 10.77 -20.04 43.36
C THR A 91 10.43 -21.21 44.29
N ASN A 92 10.38 -22.44 43.80
CA ASN A 92 10.06 -23.62 44.62
C ASN A 92 11.22 -24.13 45.48
N GLU A 93 12.44 -23.56 45.34
CA GLU A 93 13.62 -24.05 46.07
C GLU A 93 14.06 -23.18 47.26
N SER A 94 13.64 -21.92 47.34
CA SER A 94 14.00 -21.00 48.44
C SER A 94 12.80 -20.76 49.35
N GLY A 95 12.83 -21.31 50.57
CA GLY A 95 11.74 -21.35 51.55
C GLY A 95 11.26 -20.00 52.15
N GLU A 96 11.22 -18.92 51.38
CA GLU A 96 10.51 -17.68 51.69
C GLU A 96 9.11 -17.74 51.06
N TRP A 97 8.28 -18.58 51.65
CA TRP A 97 6.92 -18.85 51.22
C TRP A 97 6.08 -17.57 51.39
N THR A 98 5.35 -17.16 50.35
CA THR A 98 4.22 -16.19 50.39
C THR A 98 4.51 -14.69 50.17
N GLU A 99 5.34 -13.99 50.95
CA GLU A 99 5.52 -12.53 50.82
C GLU A 99 6.13 -12.12 49.45
N SER A 100 7.14 -12.88 48.99
CA SER A 100 7.81 -12.64 47.70
C SER A 100 6.91 -12.94 46.50
N LEU A 101 5.98 -13.90 46.62
CA LEU A 101 5.09 -14.29 45.53
C LEU A 101 4.01 -13.23 45.29
N TRP A 102 3.38 -12.73 46.35
CA TRP A 102 2.37 -11.67 46.27
C TRP A 102 2.96 -10.37 45.72
N PHE A 103 4.17 -10.00 46.17
CA PHE A 103 4.86 -8.83 45.64
C PHE A 103 5.18 -8.96 44.14
N ARG A 104 5.65 -10.13 43.70
CA ARG A 104 5.92 -10.42 42.28
C ARG A 104 4.65 -10.40 41.43
N MET A 105 3.57 -10.99 41.91
CA MET A 105 2.27 -10.95 41.24
C MET A 105 1.74 -9.52 41.16
N GLY A 106 1.83 -8.75 42.25
CA GLY A 106 1.48 -7.34 42.27
C GLY A 106 2.28 -6.53 41.26
N LEU A 107 3.61 -6.72 41.23
CA LEU A 107 4.48 -6.05 40.26
C LEU A 107 4.12 -6.40 38.81
N LEU A 108 3.83 -7.67 38.53
CA LEU A 108 3.44 -8.11 37.19
C LEU A 108 2.10 -7.51 36.77
N VAL A 109 1.09 -7.52 37.64
CA VAL A 109 -0.23 -6.92 37.38
C VAL A 109 -0.12 -5.41 37.17
N VAL A 110 0.65 -4.72 38.00
CA VAL A 110 0.90 -3.28 37.85
C VAL A 110 1.62 -3.01 36.52
N GLY A 111 2.67 -3.78 36.20
CA GLY A 111 3.40 -3.65 34.95
C GLY A 111 2.52 -3.86 33.72
N LEU A 112 1.68 -4.90 33.73
CA LEU A 112 0.75 -5.19 32.64
C LEU A 112 -0.33 -4.12 32.49
N THR A 113 -0.87 -3.62 33.62
CA THR A 113 -1.84 -2.52 33.65
C THR A 113 -1.25 -1.25 33.05
N VAL A 114 -0.03 -0.89 33.44
CA VAL A 114 0.69 0.26 32.88
C VAL A 114 0.89 0.08 31.38
N LEU A 115 1.32 -1.10 30.92
CA LEU A 115 1.47 -1.40 29.49
C LEU A 115 0.16 -1.27 28.72
N TRP A 116 -0.93 -1.76 29.29
CA TRP A 116 -2.26 -1.69 28.68
C TRP A 116 -2.72 -0.24 28.52
N ILE A 117 -2.56 0.60 29.55
CA ILE A 117 -2.86 2.03 29.51
C ILE A 117 -2.03 2.73 28.44
N ILE A 118 -0.73 2.46 28.37
CA ILE A 118 0.18 3.03 27.37
C ILE A 118 -0.21 2.59 25.94
N ALA A 119 -0.58 1.31 25.77
CA ALA A 119 -0.97 0.75 24.48
C ALA A 119 -2.27 1.37 23.94
N TYR A 120 -3.20 1.74 24.83
CA TYR A 120 -4.50 2.32 24.44
C TYR A 120 -4.53 3.87 24.40
N SER A 121 -3.50 4.53 24.93
CA SER A 121 -3.44 6.00 24.97
C SER A 121 -3.30 6.63 23.58
N ARG A 122 -4.28 7.46 23.20
CA ARG A 122 -4.28 8.23 21.93
C ARG A 122 -3.13 9.26 21.88
N TRP A 123 -2.72 9.77 23.02
CA TRP A 123 -1.61 10.74 23.12
C TRP A 123 -0.29 10.08 22.78
N VAL A 124 -0.03 8.92 23.40
CA VAL A 124 1.15 8.08 23.12
C VAL A 124 1.14 7.66 21.64
N ASP A 125 -0.01 7.27 21.11
CA ASP A 125 -0.13 6.89 19.68
C ASP A 125 0.32 8.00 18.75
N ARG A 126 -0.14 9.23 18.97
CA ARG A 126 0.22 10.39 18.16
C ARG A 126 1.71 10.71 18.25
N HIS A 127 2.27 10.73 19.46
CA HIS A 127 3.67 11.09 19.66
C HIS A 127 4.60 10.05 19.08
N LEU A 128 4.35 8.78 19.40
CA LEU A 128 5.16 7.68 18.90
C LEU A 128 5.04 7.54 17.39
N SER A 129 3.84 7.71 16.80
CA SER A 129 3.69 7.68 15.35
C SER A 129 4.50 8.78 14.66
N ARG A 130 4.50 10.00 15.21
CA ARG A 130 5.33 11.10 14.67
C ARG A 130 6.82 10.80 14.79
N LEU A 131 7.27 10.34 15.97
CA LEU A 131 8.67 9.95 16.18
C LEU A 131 9.12 8.85 15.22
N ILE A 132 8.30 7.81 15.07
CA ILE A 132 8.56 6.71 14.14
C ILE A 132 8.62 7.24 12.70
N GLN A 133 7.67 8.07 12.27
CA GLN A 133 7.68 8.64 10.92
C GLN A 133 8.95 9.46 10.67
N THR A 134 9.35 10.32 11.61
CA THR A 134 10.57 11.11 11.48
C THR A 134 11.82 10.25 11.47
N ALA A 135 11.91 9.25 12.35
CA ALA A 135 13.03 8.31 12.41
C ALA A 135 13.14 7.49 11.12
N LEU A 136 12.03 6.94 10.63
CA LEU A 136 12.00 6.18 9.37
C LEU A 136 12.40 7.06 8.19
N ARG A 137 11.94 8.32 8.11
CA ARG A 137 12.34 9.24 7.03
C ARG A 137 13.83 9.60 7.08
N ARG A 138 14.44 9.63 8.27
CA ARG A 138 15.84 10.04 8.44
C ARG A 138 16.82 8.89 8.30
N TRP A 139 16.43 7.67 8.67
CA TRP A 139 17.32 6.51 8.71
C TRP A 139 17.06 5.53 7.58
N THR A 140 15.83 5.48 7.09
CA THR A 140 15.47 4.65 5.95
C THR A 140 15.39 5.54 4.74
N ASN A 141 16.28 5.33 3.76
CA ASN A 141 16.00 5.70 2.37
C ASN A 141 14.89 4.73 1.90
N LEU A 142 13.69 4.90 2.46
CA LEU A 142 12.48 4.32 1.94
C LEU A 142 12.35 5.00 0.59
N GLU A 143 13.01 4.41 -0.41
CA GLU A 143 12.74 4.54 -1.82
C GLU A 143 11.32 3.98 -2.04
N ILE A 144 10.36 4.61 -1.39
CA ILE A 144 9.03 4.81 -1.90
C ILE A 144 9.31 5.70 -3.10
N ARG A 145 9.78 5.10 -4.20
CA ARG A 145 9.52 5.66 -5.51
C ARG A 145 8.03 5.83 -5.50
N ASP A 146 7.65 7.08 -5.36
CA ASP A 146 6.29 7.54 -5.29
C ASP A 146 5.72 7.29 -6.68
N TYR A 147 5.39 6.02 -6.97
CA TYR A 147 4.70 5.64 -8.20
C TYR A 147 3.34 6.37 -8.25
N ALA A 148 2.78 6.74 -7.09
CA ALA A 148 1.57 7.55 -6.98
C ALA A 148 1.83 9.07 -7.09
N GLY A 149 3.06 9.56 -6.92
CA GLY A 149 3.42 10.98 -7.01
C GLY A 149 4.04 11.38 -8.35
N LEU A 150 4.72 10.45 -9.05
CA LEU A 150 5.16 10.62 -10.44
C LEU A 150 3.98 10.60 -11.41
N LEU A 151 2.94 9.84 -11.06
CA LEU A 151 1.64 9.88 -11.69
C LEU A 151 0.81 10.94 -10.96
N HIS A 152 0.93 12.21 -11.34
CA HIS A 152 -0.05 13.24 -10.99
C HIS A 152 -1.40 12.87 -11.65
N LEU A 153 -2.07 11.87 -11.09
CA LEU A 153 -3.41 11.43 -11.47
C LEU A 153 -4.38 12.42 -10.83
N ALA A 154 -4.39 13.64 -11.35
CA ALA A 154 -5.42 14.59 -11.00
C ALA A 154 -6.75 14.08 -11.59
N GLY A 155 -7.76 13.89 -10.72
CA GLY A 155 -9.09 13.43 -11.14
C GLY A 155 -9.17 11.93 -11.45
N ASP A 156 -9.81 11.59 -12.57
CA ASP A 156 -10.18 10.21 -12.95
C ASP A 156 -9.16 9.50 -13.84
N PHE A 157 -7.93 10.01 -13.96
CA PHE A 157 -6.87 9.37 -14.75
C PHE A 157 -6.27 8.16 -14.01
N ALA A 158 -5.77 7.17 -14.75
CA ALA A 158 -5.08 5.97 -14.27
C ALA A 158 -3.97 5.55 -15.24
N VAL A 159 -2.95 4.85 -14.73
CA VAL A 159 -2.12 3.96 -15.54
C VAL A 159 -2.60 2.53 -15.31
N THR A 160 -2.82 1.78 -16.39
CA THR A 160 -3.22 0.37 -16.33
C THR A 160 -2.42 -0.46 -17.33
N GLU A 161 -2.23 -1.72 -17.00
CA GLU A 161 -1.77 -2.74 -17.94
C GLU A 161 -3.00 -3.41 -18.57
N MET A 162 -2.95 -3.67 -19.87
CA MET A 162 -3.99 -4.34 -20.63
C MET A 162 -3.36 -5.44 -21.49
N THR A 163 -3.69 -6.70 -21.20
CA THR A 163 -3.24 -7.84 -22.00
C THR A 163 -4.13 -7.97 -23.24
N VAL A 164 -3.51 -7.97 -24.41
CA VAL A 164 -4.18 -7.99 -25.70
C VAL A 164 -4.58 -9.41 -26.07
N ARG A 165 -5.89 -9.64 -26.22
CA ARG A 165 -6.46 -10.92 -26.68
C ARG A 165 -6.63 -10.93 -28.19
N ALA A 166 -6.76 -12.12 -28.77
CA ALA A 166 -6.92 -12.27 -30.22
C ALA A 166 -8.20 -11.59 -30.75
N GLU A 167 -9.24 -11.49 -29.92
CA GLU A 167 -10.55 -10.91 -30.24
C GLU A 167 -10.65 -9.40 -29.97
N ASP A 168 -9.62 -8.80 -29.37
CA ASP A 168 -9.64 -7.39 -28.99
C ASP A 168 -9.54 -6.49 -30.23
N TRP A 169 -10.19 -5.32 -30.15
CA TRP A 169 -10.24 -4.37 -31.26
C TRP A 169 -8.87 -3.82 -31.67
N VAL A 170 -7.91 -3.81 -30.73
CA VAL A 170 -6.56 -3.27 -30.94
C VAL A 170 -5.61 -4.24 -31.65
N THR A 171 -5.98 -5.51 -31.77
CA THR A 171 -5.09 -6.58 -32.22
C THR A 171 -4.75 -6.48 -33.70
N ASN A 172 -3.48 -6.70 -34.05
CA ASN A 172 -2.91 -6.61 -35.40
C ASN A 172 -3.10 -5.25 -36.07
N ARG A 173 -3.11 -4.18 -35.28
CA ARG A 173 -3.17 -2.80 -35.75
C ARG A 173 -1.95 -2.01 -35.27
N ASP A 174 -1.54 -1.06 -36.08
CA ASP A 174 -0.53 -0.06 -35.73
C ASP A 174 -1.11 1.00 -34.78
N LEU A 175 -0.30 1.49 -33.84
CA LEU A 175 -0.74 2.50 -32.88
C LEU A 175 -1.25 3.77 -33.57
N ALA A 176 -0.70 4.13 -34.73
CA ALA A 176 -1.15 5.27 -35.53
C ALA A 176 -2.59 5.12 -36.02
N SER A 177 -3.03 3.94 -36.47
CA SER A 177 -4.42 3.73 -36.92
C SER A 177 -5.42 3.65 -35.77
N LEU A 178 -4.98 3.22 -34.59
CA LEU A 178 -5.85 3.14 -33.41
C LEU A 178 -6.24 4.51 -32.86
N ARG A 179 -5.42 5.55 -33.10
CA ARG A 179 -5.67 6.95 -32.69
C ARG A 179 -6.08 7.09 -31.21
N LEU A 180 -5.52 6.25 -30.33
CA LEU A 180 -5.88 6.20 -28.90
C LEU A 180 -5.70 7.56 -28.18
N SER A 181 -4.76 8.38 -28.64
CA SER A 181 -4.55 9.74 -28.11
C SER A 181 -5.79 10.63 -28.25
N GLU A 182 -6.61 10.39 -29.28
CA GLU A 182 -7.87 11.11 -29.51
C GLU A 182 -9.01 10.62 -28.61
N GLU A 183 -8.87 9.44 -28.01
CA GLU A 183 -9.73 8.97 -26.92
C GLU A 183 -9.20 9.44 -25.54
N GLY A 184 -8.04 10.10 -25.51
CA GLY A 184 -7.38 10.56 -24.28
C GLY A 184 -6.55 9.46 -23.62
N VAL A 185 -6.17 8.43 -24.40
CA VAL A 185 -5.35 7.32 -23.96
C VAL A 185 -3.96 7.41 -24.59
N LEU A 186 -2.92 7.40 -23.76
CA LEU A 186 -1.54 7.38 -24.16
C LEU A 186 -0.95 5.99 -23.90
N VAL A 187 -0.31 5.41 -24.91
CA VAL A 187 0.46 4.18 -24.75
C VAL A 187 1.86 4.55 -24.24
N LEU A 188 2.17 4.11 -23.02
CA LEU A 188 3.47 4.35 -22.38
C LEU A 188 4.50 3.28 -22.74
N GLY A 189 4.05 2.06 -23.05
CA GLY A 189 4.94 0.96 -23.40
C GLY A 189 4.20 -0.28 -23.90
N ILE A 190 4.94 -1.17 -24.55
CA ILE A 190 4.47 -2.49 -24.99
C ILE A 190 5.45 -3.54 -24.46
N GLU A 191 4.96 -4.43 -23.61
CA GLU A 191 5.66 -5.67 -23.28
C GLU A 191 5.21 -6.76 -24.25
N ARG A 192 6.15 -7.33 -24.98
CA ARG A 192 5.91 -8.37 -25.98
C ARG A 192 5.80 -9.74 -25.31
N ALA A 193 5.14 -10.68 -25.97
CA ALA A 193 5.03 -12.06 -25.49
C ALA A 193 6.39 -12.77 -25.29
N ASP A 194 7.46 -12.33 -25.96
CA ASP A 194 8.82 -12.84 -25.79
C ASP A 194 9.58 -12.23 -24.59
N GLY A 195 8.94 -11.31 -23.85
CA GLY A 195 9.50 -10.60 -22.71
C GLY A 195 10.33 -9.36 -23.09
N SER A 196 10.40 -8.99 -24.38
CA SER A 196 11.00 -7.71 -24.79
C SER A 196 10.08 -6.53 -24.45
N TYR A 197 10.67 -5.38 -24.10
CA TYR A 197 9.92 -4.19 -23.69
C TYR A 197 10.25 -3.00 -24.58
N ASP A 198 9.22 -2.46 -25.23
CA ASP A 198 9.27 -1.21 -25.99
C ASP A 198 8.80 -0.05 -25.10
N GLY A 199 9.74 0.76 -24.62
CA GLY A 199 9.51 1.80 -23.61
C GLY A 199 9.09 3.18 -24.12
N ALA A 200 8.78 3.30 -25.41
CA ALA A 200 8.16 4.49 -26.01
C ALA A 200 7.70 4.15 -27.44
N PRO A 201 6.67 3.31 -27.58
CA PRO A 201 6.25 2.79 -28.88
C PRO A 201 5.81 3.94 -29.78
N ARG A 202 6.25 3.89 -31.03
CA ARG A 202 5.93 4.92 -32.04
C ARG A 202 4.67 4.51 -32.80
N GLY A 203 4.16 5.40 -33.65
CA GLY A 203 2.93 5.15 -34.40
C GLY A 203 3.00 3.91 -35.32
N ASP A 204 4.20 3.54 -35.75
CA ASP A 204 4.49 2.35 -36.57
C ASP A 204 4.59 1.05 -35.76
N SER A 205 4.60 1.11 -34.42
CA SER A 205 4.55 -0.08 -33.58
C SER A 205 3.21 -0.78 -33.75
N THR A 206 3.24 -2.05 -34.16
CA THR A 206 2.06 -2.91 -34.25
C THR A 206 1.79 -3.62 -32.94
N VAL A 207 0.51 -3.74 -32.58
CA VAL A 207 0.04 -4.49 -31.42
C VAL A 207 -0.27 -5.92 -31.83
N HIS A 208 0.27 -6.91 -31.13
CA HIS A 208 0.02 -8.32 -31.38
C HIS A 208 -0.81 -8.96 -30.25
N ALA A 209 -1.39 -10.12 -30.54
CA ALA A 209 -2.01 -10.93 -29.50
C ALA A 209 -0.94 -11.35 -28.48
N ASP A 210 -1.35 -11.45 -27.21
CA ASP A 210 -0.51 -11.75 -26.04
C ASP A 210 0.49 -10.64 -25.65
N ASP A 211 0.51 -9.50 -26.34
CA ASP A 211 1.21 -8.30 -25.86
C ASP A 211 0.51 -7.72 -24.61
N THR A 212 1.28 -7.08 -23.75
CA THR A 212 0.75 -6.28 -22.63
C THR A 212 1.03 -4.80 -22.87
N LEU A 213 -0.03 -4.01 -23.00
CA LEU A 213 0.03 -2.57 -23.22
C LEU A 213 0.00 -1.83 -21.88
N LEU A 214 0.98 -0.95 -21.65
CA LEU A 214 0.98 -0.01 -20.54
C LEU A 214 0.31 1.29 -20.99
N LEU A 215 -0.88 1.58 -20.45
CA LEU A 215 -1.75 2.66 -20.91
C LEU A 215 -1.93 3.73 -19.82
N TYR A 216 -2.02 4.99 -20.23
CA TYR A 216 -2.38 6.12 -19.37
C TYR A 216 -3.61 6.86 -19.92
N GLY A 217 -4.62 7.09 -19.10
CA GLY A 217 -5.83 7.80 -19.53
C GLY A 217 -6.94 7.78 -18.49
N PRO A 218 -8.14 8.29 -18.81
CA PRO A 218 -9.30 8.23 -17.92
C PRO A 218 -9.72 6.79 -17.62
N ARG A 219 -9.94 6.45 -16.35
CA ARG A 219 -10.44 5.14 -15.89
C ARG A 219 -11.61 4.58 -16.70
N PRO A 220 -12.70 5.33 -16.98
CA PRO A 220 -13.83 4.78 -17.72
C PRO A 220 -13.43 4.41 -19.16
N THR A 221 -12.59 5.21 -19.81
CA THR A 221 -12.13 4.95 -21.19
C THR A 221 -11.19 3.75 -21.24
N LEU A 222 -10.29 3.60 -20.26
CA LEU A 222 -9.41 2.44 -20.15
C LEU A 222 -10.19 1.14 -19.94
N ALA A 223 -11.22 1.15 -19.08
CA ALA A 223 -12.09 0.01 -18.85
C ALA A 223 -12.95 -0.34 -20.08
N GLU A 224 -13.42 0.67 -20.81
CA GLU A 224 -14.14 0.49 -22.08
C GLU A 224 -13.23 -0.13 -23.15
N LEU A 225 -11.94 0.27 -23.20
CA LEU A 225 -10.97 -0.26 -24.16
C LEU A 225 -10.62 -1.74 -23.89
N ASP A 226 -10.44 -2.13 -22.64
CA ASP A 226 -10.14 -3.53 -22.24
C ASP A 226 -11.28 -4.51 -22.58
N GLN A 227 -12.52 -4.02 -22.65
CA GLN A 227 -13.70 -4.82 -23.02
C GLN A 227 -14.06 -4.70 -24.51
N ARG A 228 -13.30 -3.90 -25.28
CA ARG A 228 -13.66 -3.57 -26.66
C ARG A 228 -13.30 -4.70 -27.61
N GLY A 229 -14.31 -5.47 -28.00
CA GLY A 229 -14.18 -6.49 -29.05
C GLY A 229 -14.01 -5.89 -30.45
N ALA A 230 -13.35 -6.65 -31.33
CA ALA A 230 -13.23 -6.32 -32.74
C ALA A 230 -14.61 -6.28 -33.45
N GLY A 231 -14.72 -5.45 -34.50
CA GLY A 231 -15.91 -5.36 -35.36
C GLY A 231 -16.61 -3.99 -35.33
N ALA A 232 -17.83 -3.95 -35.87
CA ALA A 232 -18.59 -2.71 -36.02
C ALA A 232 -18.91 -2.04 -34.68
N GLU A 233 -19.23 -2.83 -33.65
CA GLU A 233 -19.53 -2.32 -32.31
C GLU A 233 -18.31 -1.64 -31.67
N GLY A 234 -17.12 -2.24 -31.80
CA GLY A 234 -15.87 -1.63 -31.35
C GLY A 234 -15.53 -0.32 -32.08
N ASN A 235 -15.79 -0.25 -33.39
CA ASN A 235 -15.62 1.00 -34.16
C ASN A 235 -16.58 2.11 -33.69
N TRP A 236 -17.84 1.76 -33.38
CA TRP A 236 -18.80 2.71 -32.81
C TRP A 236 -18.39 3.18 -31.41
N ALA A 237 -17.84 2.28 -30.57
CA ALA A 237 -17.29 2.65 -29.27
C ALA A 237 -16.12 3.64 -29.40
N HIS A 238 -15.19 3.40 -30.33
CA HIS A 238 -14.09 4.31 -30.65
C HIS A 238 -14.60 5.73 -31.03
N ILE A 239 -15.54 5.84 -31.96
CA ILE A 239 -16.09 7.14 -32.39
C ILE A 239 -16.75 7.88 -31.21
N ARG A 240 -17.51 7.17 -30.37
CA ARG A 240 -18.14 7.76 -29.17
C ARG A 240 -17.12 8.24 -28.15
N ALA A 241 -16.01 7.53 -27.99
CA ALA A 241 -14.94 7.92 -27.07
C ALA A 241 -14.24 9.20 -27.53
N ILE A 242 -13.99 9.36 -28.84
CA ILE A 242 -13.43 10.59 -29.42
C ILE A 242 -14.37 11.79 -29.20
N ASP A 243 -15.67 11.62 -29.45
CA ASP A 243 -16.67 12.68 -29.27
C ASP A 243 -16.74 13.14 -27.80
N ARG A 244 -16.74 12.18 -26.87
CA ARG A 244 -16.73 12.44 -25.42
C ARG A 244 -15.50 13.25 -24.99
N LYS A 245 -14.32 12.92 -25.53
CA LYS A 245 -13.09 13.69 -25.24
C LYS A 245 -13.18 15.10 -25.78
N SER A 246 -13.63 15.25 -27.03
CA SER A 246 -13.74 16.56 -27.69
C SER A 246 -14.62 17.52 -26.90
N GLN A 247 -15.78 17.03 -26.42
CA GLN A 247 -16.65 17.81 -25.54
C GLN A 247 -15.96 18.21 -24.22
N PHE A 248 -15.22 17.30 -23.59
CA PHE A 248 -14.49 17.59 -22.34
C PHE A 248 -13.41 18.68 -22.54
N ASP A 249 -12.67 18.61 -23.65
CA ASP A 249 -11.63 19.57 -23.99
C ASP A 249 -12.22 20.97 -24.27
N GLU A 250 -13.38 21.06 -24.96
CA GLU A 250 -14.10 22.32 -25.19
C GLU A 250 -14.60 22.99 -23.89
N HIS A 251 -15.12 22.21 -22.94
CA HIS A 251 -15.57 22.72 -21.64
C HIS A 251 -14.39 23.23 -20.79
N THR A 252 -13.25 22.54 -20.86
CA THR A 252 -12.04 22.94 -20.11
C THR A 252 -11.45 24.23 -20.70
N HIS A 253 -11.36 24.32 -22.03
CA HIS A 253 -10.86 25.53 -22.70
C HIS A 253 -11.75 26.76 -22.50
N SER A 254 -13.07 26.60 -22.45
CA SER A 254 -14.00 27.71 -22.18
C SER A 254 -13.95 28.17 -20.71
N ALA A 255 -13.77 27.26 -19.76
CA ALA A 255 -13.57 27.60 -18.34
C ALA A 255 -12.29 28.42 -18.11
N ASP A 256 -11.18 28.03 -18.72
CA ASP A 256 -9.91 28.75 -18.60
C ASP A 256 -9.96 30.15 -19.23
N GLN A 257 -10.68 30.31 -20.36
CA GLN A 257 -10.88 31.64 -20.98
C GLN A 257 -11.78 32.56 -20.14
N SER A 258 -12.79 32.02 -19.44
CA SER A 258 -13.64 32.79 -18.53
C SER A 258 -12.87 33.25 -17.28
N ASN A 259 -11.95 32.43 -16.76
CA ASN A 259 -11.09 32.79 -15.63
C ASN A 259 -10.01 33.81 -16.00
N ALA A 260 -9.50 33.76 -17.23
CA ALA A 260 -8.53 34.72 -17.73
C ALA A 260 -9.11 36.12 -18.02
N THR A 261 -10.44 36.24 -18.18
CA THR A 261 -11.12 37.50 -18.55
C THR A 261 -11.77 38.24 -17.38
N SER A 262 -11.71 37.72 -16.15
CA SER A 262 -12.20 38.44 -14.96
C SER A 262 -11.09 39.35 -14.40
N PRO A 263 -11.14 40.69 -14.61
CA PRO A 263 -10.12 41.58 -14.09
C PRO A 263 -10.32 41.73 -12.58
N LEU A 264 -9.31 41.33 -11.82
CA LEU A 264 -8.95 41.80 -10.47
C LEU A 264 -9.97 42.79 -9.85
N SER A 265 -10.96 42.25 -9.16
CA SER A 265 -11.61 42.96 -8.05
C SER A 265 -10.63 42.98 -6.87
N LYS A 266 -9.66 43.91 -6.93
CA LYS A 266 -8.90 44.39 -5.77
C LYS A 266 -9.53 45.70 -5.30
N SER A 267 -10.43 45.63 -4.33
CA SER A 267 -10.74 46.65 -3.31
C SER A 267 -11.83 46.02 -2.43
N THR A 268 -11.71 45.86 -1.13
CA THR A 268 -11.13 46.67 -0.05
C THR A 268 -10.91 45.78 1.16
#